data_AF-A0A1V5JPU0-F1
#
_entry.id   AF-A0A1V5JPU0-F1
#
_cell.length_a   1.000
_cell.length_b   1.000
_cell.length_c   1.000
_cell.angle_alpha   90.00
_cell.angle_beta   90.00
_cell.angle_gamma   90.00
#
_symmetry.space_group_name_H-M   'P 1'
#
loop_
_entity.id
_entity.type
_entity.pdbx_description
1 polymer ?
#
loop_
_entity_poly.entity_id
_entity_poly.type
_entity_poly.pdbx_seq_one_letter_code
_entity_poly.pdbx_strand_id
1 'polypeptide(L)' 'MSRIFERFYVVDKSRSRQLGGTGLGLAIAKHIASLHGAELTVTSALGQGTCFEFRLPPV' A
#
# COMPACT_ATOMS: atom_id res chain seq x y z
N MET A 1 -10.30 6.74 -3.08
CA MET A 1 -9.36 5.76 -2.48
C MET A 1 -8.90 4.79 -3.56
N SER A 2 -7.59 4.61 -3.73
CA SER A 2 -7.04 3.59 -4.63
C SER A 2 -7.28 2.19 -4.07
N ARG A 3 -7.71 1.25 -4.92
CA ARG A 3 -8.06 -0.14 -4.54
C ARG A 3 -6.88 -0.94 -3.96
N ILE A 4 -5.66 -0.46 -4.16
CA ILE A 4 -4.41 -1.06 -3.67
C ILE A 4 -4.30 -1.16 -2.14
N PHE A 5 -5.13 -0.40 -1.40
CA PHE A 5 -5.21 -0.45 0.06
C PHE A 5 -6.36 -1.33 0.58
N GLU A 6 -7.14 -1.96 -0.30
CA GLU A 6 -8.17 -2.91 0.11
C GLU A 6 -7.51 -4.22 0.55
N ARG A 7 -8.06 -4.82 1.61
CA ARG A 7 -7.61 -6.14 2.07
C ARG A 7 -7.86 -7.16 0.96
N PHE A 8 -6.89 -8.05 0.77
CA PHE A 8 -6.94 -9.12 -0.25
C PHE A 8 -6.88 -8.63 -1.69
N TYR A 9 -6.60 -7.35 -1.92
CA TYR A 9 -6.40 -6.83 -3.26
C TYR A 9 -5.00 -7.18 -3.78
N VAL A 10 -4.95 -7.87 -4.90
CA VAL A 10 -3.72 -8.25 -5.62
C VAL A 10 -3.96 -7.97 -7.10
N VAL A 11 -3.09 -7.16 -7.72
CA VAL A 11 -3.22 -6.74 -9.13
C VAL A 11 -3.05 -7.91 -10.09
N ASP A 12 -2.10 -8.82 -9.80
CA ASP A 12 -1.84 -9.99 -10.62
C ASP A 12 -1.75 -11.27 -9.77
N LYS A 13 -2.74 -12.14 -9.93
CA LYS A 13 -2.84 -13.41 -9.22
C LYS A 13 -1.83 -14.45 -9.73
N SER A 14 -1.27 -14.28 -10.92
CA SER A 14 -0.35 -15.26 -11.54
C SER A 14 1.03 -15.26 -10.87
N ARG A 15 1.50 -14.10 -10.38
CA ARG A 15 2.72 -13.99 -9.55
C ARG A 15 2.53 -14.45 -8.10
N SER A 16 1.29 -14.68 -7.67
CA SER A 16 0.99 -15.05 -6.27
C SER A 16 1.49 -16.45 -5.89
N ARG A 17 1.90 -17.28 -6.86
CA ARG A 17 2.09 -18.72 -6.66
C ARG A 17 3.51 -19.13 -6.25
N GLN A 18 4.49 -18.23 -6.27
CA GLN A 18 5.88 -18.54 -5.86
C GLN A 18 6.39 -17.75 -4.64
N LEU A 19 5.88 -16.53 -4.37
CA LEU A 19 6.22 -15.72 -3.17
C LEU A 19 5.03 -14.86 -2.67
N GLY A 20 3.82 -15.10 -3.17
CA GLY A 20 2.71 -14.15 -3.14
C GLY A 20 2.07 -13.92 -1.76
N GLY A 21 2.20 -12.69 -1.24
CA GLY A 21 1.48 -12.25 -0.05
C GLY A 21 -0.04 -12.17 -0.26
N THR A 22 -0.78 -12.27 0.84
CA THR A 22 -2.26 -12.29 0.89
C THR A 22 -2.96 -10.99 0.48
N GLY A 23 -2.24 -9.99 -0.03
CA GLY A 23 -2.80 -8.65 -0.29
C GLY A 23 -3.18 -7.89 0.98
N LEU A 24 -2.56 -8.21 2.12
CA LEU A 24 -2.84 -7.56 3.40
C LEU A 24 -1.85 -6.44 3.77
N GLY A 25 -0.64 -6.45 3.22
CA GLY A 25 0.44 -5.54 3.66
C GLY A 25 0.08 -4.07 3.60
N LEU A 26 -0.40 -3.58 2.45
CA LEU A 26 -0.82 -2.18 2.26
C LEU A 26 -2.04 -1.81 3.11
N ALA A 27 -2.97 -2.74 3.31
CA ALA A 27 -4.14 -2.51 4.16
C ALA A 27 -3.72 -2.34 5.64
N ILE A 28 -2.77 -3.14 6.12
CA ILE A 28 -2.19 -3.02 7.47
C ILE A 28 -1.44 -1.69 7.59
N ALA A 29 -0.58 -1.36 6.63
CA ALA A 29 0.18 -0.10 6.63
C ALA A 29 -0.74 1.12 6.69
N LYS A 30 -1.79 1.16 5.87
CA LYS A 30 -2.80 2.22 5.91
C LYS A 30 -3.47 2.33 7.27
N HIS A 31 -3.85 1.19 7.87
CA HIS A 31 -4.50 1.20 9.18
C HIS A 31 -3.58 1.76 10.27
N ILE A 32 -2.32 1.32 10.31
CA ILE A 32 -1.33 1.83 11.27
C ILE A 32 -1.07 3.32 11.04
N ALA A 33 -0.86 3.75 9.80
CA ALA A 33 -0.66 5.16 9.45
C ALA A 33 -1.85 6.02 9.92
N SER A 34 -3.08 5.59 9.65
CA SER A 34 -4.29 6.28 10.11
C SER A 34 -4.40 6.37 11.63
N LEU A 35 -4.00 5.33 12.37
CA LEU A 35 -3.96 5.36 13.84
C LEU A 35 -2.96 6.40 14.38
N HIS A 36 -1.89 6.70 13.64
CA HIS A 36 -0.91 7.72 13.98
C HIS A 36 -1.26 9.11 13.43
N GLY A 37 -2.46 9.29 12.84
CA GLY A 37 -2.85 10.52 12.16
C GLY A 37 -1.98 10.83 10.94
N ALA A 38 -1.27 9.84 10.40
CA ALA A 38 -0.38 10.02 9.28
C ALA A 38 -1.16 10.07 7.96
N GLU A 39 -0.75 10.96 7.08
CA GLU A 39 -1.21 11.00 5.70
C GLU A 39 -0.38 10.02 4.86
N LEU A 40 -1.01 9.24 3.99
CA LEU A 40 -0.33 8.26 3.14
C LEU A 40 -0.59 8.57 1.66
N THR A 41 0.48 8.74 0.90
CA THR A 41 0.47 9.13 -0.51
C THR A 41 1.16 8.06 -1.35
N VAL A 42 0.77 7.98 -2.63
CA VAL A 42 1.37 7.06 -3.59
C VAL A 42 1.62 7.79 -4.90
N THR A 43 2.85 7.67 -5.39
CA THR A 43 3.26 8.23 -6.68
C THR A 43 3.84 7.09 -7.51
N SER A 44 3.28 6.85 -8.68
CA SER A 44 3.71 5.78 -9.58
C SER A 44 3.78 6.30 -11.00
N ALA A 45 4.82 5.90 -11.71
CA ALA A 45 4.95 6.15 -13.14
C ALA A 45 5.45 4.87 -13.84
N LEU A 46 4.83 4.55 -14.98
CA LEU A 46 5.17 3.36 -15.75
C LEU A 46 6.65 3.41 -16.16
N GLY A 47 7.38 2.32 -15.90
CA GLY A 47 8.82 2.23 -16.18
C GLY A 47 9.74 2.93 -15.17
N GLN A 48 9.19 3.70 -14.22
CA GLN A 48 9.97 4.37 -13.15
C GLN A 48 9.79 3.71 -11.78
N GLY A 49 8.71 2.94 -11.62
CA GLY A 49 8.38 2.26 -10.38
C GLY A 49 7.31 3.01 -9.58
N THR A 50 7.22 2.67 -8.30
CA THR A 50 6.18 3.17 -7.39
C THR A 50 6.81 3.57 -6.07
N CYS A 51 6.50 4.78 -5.62
CA CYS A 51 6.88 5.31 -4.32
C CYS A 51 5.63 5.38 -3.43
N PHE A 52 5.76 4.88 -2.21
CA PHE A 52 4.77 5.02 -1.14
C PHE A 52 5.38 5.87 -0.04
N GLU A 53 4.71 6.95 0.32
CA GLU A 53 5.18 7.88 1.34
C GLU A 53 4.11 8.01 2.43
N PHE A 54 4.53 8.18 3.68
CA PHE A 54 3.65 8.57 4.76
C PHE A 54 4.26 9.73 5.54
N ARG A 55 3.40 10.65 5.98
CA ARG A 55 3.79 11.85 6.72
C ARG A 55 3.10 11.86 8.07
N LEU A 56 3.90 11.79 9.14
CA LEU A 56 3.40 11.93 10.50
C LEU A 56 3.10 13.41 10.80
N PRO A 57 2.09 13.70 11.63
CA PRO A 57 1.84 15.05 12.10
C PRO A 57 3.03 15.54 12.96
N PRO A 58 3.30 16.86 12.98
CA PRO A 58 4.27 17.43 13.91
C PRO A 58 3.84 17.21 15.36
N VAL A 59 4.82 17.02 16.25
CA VAL A 59 4.63 16.87 17.70
C VAL A 59 4.37 18.20 18.39
#